data_AF-A0A915UR64-F1
#
_entry.id   AF-A0A915UR64-F1
#
_cell.length_a   1.000
_cell.length_b   1.000
_cell.length_c   1.000
_cell.angle_alpha   90.00
_cell.angle_beta   90.00
_cell.angle_gamma   90.00
#
_symmetry.space_group_name_H-M   'P 1'
#
loop_
_entity.id
_entity.type
_entity.pdbx_description
1 polymer ?
#
loop_
_entity_poly.entity_id
_entity_poly.type
_entity_poly.pdbx_seq_one_letter_code
_entity_poly.pdbx_strand_id
1 'polypeptide(L)'
;MRFKALGAVAALILVSTAFAATVFLRVQARGYATDSLNRRLDFQLNALKRSEGATHRYFGNGSFAWSVNGHNQSVRIHRLNSLQVEEGEDAVVITASGTGLLGQFGFPPASGRRGAPQLGDFTLTIVDNAEGADTIEFSFWRGSGVNAYTYHFSGAVQSGALNRSEWTL
;
A
#
# COMPACT_ATOMS: atom_id res chain seq x y z
N MET A 1 20.03 23.11 -4.58
CA MET A 1 18.62 22.80 -4.25
C MET A 1 17.78 22.92 -5.51
N ARG A 2 17.21 21.81 -5.98
CA ARG A 2 16.31 21.78 -7.14
C ARG A 2 15.02 21.11 -6.70
N PHE A 3 14.01 21.93 -6.43
CA PHE A 3 12.62 21.52 -6.37
C PHE A 3 12.24 20.85 -7.70
N LYS A 4 11.73 19.60 -7.65
CA LYS A 4 11.01 19.01 -8.78
C LYS A 4 9.55 19.50 -8.73
N ALA A 5 9.35 20.65 -9.39
CA ALA A 5 8.10 21.22 -9.88
C ALA A 5 6.84 21.17 -8.97
N LEU A 6 6.52 22.35 -8.41
CA LEU A 6 5.23 22.73 -7.85
C LEU A 6 4.07 22.57 -8.87
N GLY A 7 2.91 22.17 -8.35
CA GLY A 7 1.61 22.71 -8.79
C GLY A 7 0.98 23.42 -7.60
N ALA A 8 1.00 24.75 -7.61
CA ALA A 8 0.42 25.58 -6.56
C ALA A 8 -1.08 25.27 -6.37
N VAL A 9 -1.49 25.01 -5.13
CA VAL A 9 -2.91 25.05 -4.74
C VAL A 9 -3.04 25.98 -3.54
N ALA A 10 -3.26 27.26 -3.83
CA ALA A 10 -3.87 28.17 -2.86
C ALA A 10 -5.37 27.82 -2.81
N ALA A 11 -5.83 27.26 -1.70
CA ALA A 11 -7.26 27.07 -1.45
C ALA A 11 -7.72 28.09 -0.41
N LEU A 12 -8.32 29.17 -0.91
CA LEU A 12 -9.07 30.15 -0.13
C LEU A 12 -10.29 29.44 0.48
N ILE A 13 -10.35 29.29 1.81
CA ILE A 13 -11.51 28.71 2.51
C ILE A 13 -12.64 29.73 2.50
N LEU A 14 -13.50 29.68 1.48
CA LEU A 14 -14.80 30.34 1.46
C LEU A 14 -15.84 29.37 2.01
N VAL A 15 -16.23 29.60 3.26
CA VAL A 15 -17.33 28.91 3.93
C VAL A 15 -18.65 29.35 3.30
N SER A 16 -19.36 28.44 2.61
CA SER A 16 -20.81 28.53 2.35
C SER A 16 -21.41 27.20 1.88
N THR A 17 -22.07 26.48 2.81
CA THR A 17 -23.19 25.53 2.65
C THR A 17 -23.25 24.55 1.46
N ALA A 18 -23.02 23.27 1.81
CA ALA A 18 -23.89 22.11 1.56
C ALA A 18 -24.23 21.71 0.11
N PHE A 19 -23.25 21.15 -0.59
CA PHE A 19 -23.45 19.94 -1.39
C PHE A 19 -22.41 18.91 -0.95
N ALA A 20 -22.78 17.62 -0.87
CA ALA A 20 -21.87 16.55 -0.49
C ALA A 20 -20.81 16.36 -1.58
N ALA A 21 -19.76 17.17 -1.55
CA ALA A 21 -18.63 17.06 -2.45
C ALA A 21 -18.03 15.65 -2.32
N THR A 22 -17.90 14.96 -3.45
CA THR A 22 -17.28 13.63 -3.44
C THR A 22 -15.78 13.80 -3.62
N VAL A 23 -15.01 13.39 -2.62
CA VAL A 23 -13.55 13.46 -2.64
C VAL A 23 -12.99 12.09 -2.99
N PHE A 24 -12.05 12.06 -3.92
CA PHE A 24 -11.35 10.84 -4.32
C PHE A 24 -9.86 10.98 -4.00
N LEU A 25 -9.33 10.01 -3.27
CA LEU A 25 -7.90 9.86 -3.01
C LEU A 25 -7.42 8.58 -3.68
N ARG A 26 -6.51 8.70 -4.64
CA ARG A 26 -5.87 7.56 -5.30
C ARG A 26 -4.40 7.49 -4.93
N VAL A 27 -3.96 6.27 -4.62
CA VAL A 27 -2.56 5.92 -4.37
C VAL A 27 -2.17 4.79 -5.31
N GLN A 28 -1.07 4.95 -6.03
CA GLN A 28 -0.44 3.90 -6.80
C GLN A 28 1.01 3.79 -6.37
N ALA A 29 1.42 2.63 -5.85
CA ALA A 29 2.79 2.38 -5.45
C ALA A 29 3.28 1.12 -6.14
N ARG A 30 4.44 1.13 -6.77
CA ARG A 30 5.05 -0.07 -7.34
C ARG A 30 6.55 0.01 -7.16
N GLY A 31 7.18 -1.07 -6.73
CA GLY A 31 8.62 -1.09 -6.54
C GLY A 31 9.10 -2.35 -5.85
N TYR A 32 10.32 -2.27 -5.34
CA TYR A 32 10.83 -3.23 -4.38
C TYR A 32 11.61 -2.53 -3.28
N ALA A 33 11.61 -3.15 -2.11
CA ALA A 33 12.36 -2.72 -0.96
C ALA A 33 13.27 -3.83 -0.45
N THR A 34 14.32 -3.44 0.26
CA THR A 34 15.24 -4.36 0.93
C THR A 34 15.38 -4.01 2.40
N ASP A 35 15.44 -5.02 3.24
CA ASP A 35 15.70 -4.85 4.67
C ASP A 35 17.20 -4.94 5.00
N SER A 36 17.54 -4.82 6.29
CA SER A 36 18.92 -4.91 6.78
C SER A 36 19.60 -6.27 6.56
N LEU A 37 18.82 -7.31 6.24
CA LEU A 37 19.29 -8.65 5.92
C LEU A 37 19.34 -8.91 4.40
N ASN A 38 19.20 -7.86 3.58
CA ASN A 38 19.10 -7.94 2.12
C ASN A 38 17.95 -8.82 1.61
N ARG A 39 16.91 -9.04 2.42
CA ARG A 39 15.68 -9.69 1.96
C ARG A 39 14.89 -8.70 1.14
N ARG A 40 14.28 -9.17 0.05
CA ARG A 40 13.53 -8.36 -0.90
C ARG A 40 12.02 -8.52 -0.73
N LEU A 41 11.31 -7.40 -0.74
CA LEU A 41 9.86 -7.33 -0.90
C LEU A 41 9.55 -6.60 -2.21
N ASP A 42 8.94 -7.30 -3.16
CA ASP A 42 8.34 -6.68 -4.34
C ASP A 42 6.91 -6.28 -4.03
N PHE A 43 6.52 -5.06 -4.39
CA PHE A 43 5.19 -4.54 -4.11
C PHE A 43 4.58 -3.84 -5.32
N GLN A 44 3.26 -4.00 -5.47
CA GLN A 44 2.43 -3.25 -6.39
C GLN A 44 1.09 -2.99 -5.70
N LEU A 45 0.65 -1.74 -5.71
CA LEU A 45 -0.57 -1.26 -5.10
C LEU A 45 -1.23 -0.25 -6.03
N ASN A 46 -2.54 -0.38 -6.19
CA ASN A 46 -3.41 0.65 -6.74
C ASN A 46 -4.66 0.70 -5.87
N ALA A 47 -4.75 1.75 -5.05
CA ALA A 47 -5.79 1.95 -4.07
C ALA A 47 -6.53 3.26 -4.34
N LEU A 48 -7.83 3.26 -4.09
CA LEU A 48 -8.73 4.40 -4.24
C LEU A 48 -9.65 4.45 -3.02
N LYS A 49 -9.69 5.60 -2.36
CA LYS A 49 -10.69 5.96 -1.37
C LYS A 49 -11.63 6.98 -1.98
N ARG A 50 -12.94 6.71 -1.91
CA ARG A 50 -14.00 7.67 -2.22
C ARG A 50 -14.67 8.09 -0.92
N SER A 51 -14.76 9.38 -0.68
CA SER A 51 -15.40 9.96 0.50
C SER A 51 -16.58 10.83 0.08
N GLU A 52 -17.72 10.63 0.74
CA GLU A 52 -18.95 11.39 0.53
C GLU A 52 -19.54 11.69 1.92
N GLY A 53 -19.33 12.91 2.41
CA GLY A 53 -19.55 13.24 3.82
C GLY A 53 -18.75 12.32 4.76
N ALA A 54 -19.43 11.65 5.68
CA ALA A 54 -18.82 10.68 6.60
C ALA A 54 -18.69 9.25 6.02
N THR A 55 -19.18 9.01 4.80
CA THR A 55 -19.14 7.67 4.19
C THR A 55 -17.87 7.49 3.38
N HIS A 56 -17.12 6.42 3.67
CA HIS A 56 -15.92 6.05 2.92
C HIS A 56 -16.10 4.71 2.21
N ARG A 57 -15.73 4.65 0.93
CA ARG A 57 -15.64 3.41 0.15
C ARG A 57 -14.22 3.22 -0.36
N TYR A 58 -13.74 1.99 -0.26
CA TYR A 58 -12.38 1.62 -0.62
C TYR A 58 -12.39 0.64 -1.77
N PHE A 59 -11.55 0.91 -2.77
CA PHE A 59 -11.34 0.07 -3.93
C PHE A 59 -9.84 -0.13 -4.09
N GLY A 60 -9.42 -1.30 -4.53
CA GLY A 60 -8.02 -1.46 -4.82
C GLY A 60 -7.65 -2.87 -5.24
N ASN A 61 -6.48 -2.94 -5.85
CA ASN A 61 -5.79 -4.18 -6.13
C ASN A 61 -4.30 -4.00 -5.85
N GLY A 62 -3.61 -5.11 -5.71
CA GLY A 62 -2.18 -5.09 -5.44
C GLY A 62 -1.67 -6.47 -5.11
N SER A 63 -0.35 -6.58 -5.08
CA SER A 63 0.37 -7.80 -4.71
C SER A 63 1.67 -7.47 -4.01
N PHE A 64 2.03 -8.32 -3.06
CA PHE A 64 3.28 -8.29 -2.33
C PHE A 64 3.94 -9.65 -2.48
N ALA A 65 5.23 -9.70 -2.82
CA ALA A 65 5.97 -10.94 -3.01
C ALA A 65 7.32 -10.88 -2.33
N TRP A 66 7.71 -11.99 -1.70
CA TRP A 66 8.95 -12.11 -0.94
C TRP A 66 9.44 -13.56 -0.96
N SER A 67 10.65 -13.80 -0.45
CA SER A 67 11.20 -15.15 -0.29
C SER A 67 11.38 -15.48 1.19
N VAL A 68 10.99 -16.69 1.59
CA VAL A 68 11.21 -17.26 2.93
C VAL A 68 11.91 -18.60 2.77
N ASN A 69 13.12 -18.75 3.31
CA ASN A 69 13.88 -20.00 3.25
C ASN A 69 14.03 -20.56 1.82
N GLY A 70 14.21 -19.68 0.82
CA GLY A 70 14.31 -20.06 -0.60
C GLY A 70 12.97 -20.31 -1.30
N HIS A 71 11.85 -20.23 -0.59
CA HIS A 71 10.51 -20.37 -1.16
C HIS A 71 9.87 -19.00 -1.40
N ASN A 72 9.47 -18.75 -2.65
CA ASN A 72 8.74 -17.53 -3.00
C ASN A 72 7.32 -17.59 -2.44
N GLN A 73 6.95 -16.56 -1.70
CA GLN A 73 5.64 -16.31 -1.14
C GLN A 73 5.06 -15.05 -1.75
N SER A 74 3.74 -14.98 -1.80
CA SER A 74 3.06 -13.76 -2.21
C SER A 74 1.64 -13.67 -1.69
N VAL A 75 1.21 -12.44 -1.53
CA VAL A 75 -0.14 -12.06 -1.16
C VAL A 75 -0.71 -11.15 -2.24
N ARG A 76 -1.93 -11.43 -2.68
CA ARG A 76 -2.73 -10.50 -3.49
C ARG A 76 -3.78 -9.84 -2.62
N ILE A 77 -3.97 -8.53 -2.76
CA ILE A 77 -5.06 -7.81 -2.10
C ILE A 77 -6.38 -8.41 -2.57
N HIS A 78 -7.17 -8.91 -1.61
CA HIS A 78 -8.53 -9.38 -1.81
C HIS A 78 -9.52 -8.23 -1.58
N ARG A 79 -9.33 -7.49 -0.50
CA ARG A 79 -10.15 -6.35 -0.14
C ARG A 79 -9.32 -5.28 0.57
N LEU A 80 -9.59 -4.02 0.25
CA LEU A 80 -9.06 -2.87 1.00
C LEU A 80 -10.12 -2.44 2.03
N ASN A 81 -9.71 -2.27 3.28
CA ASN A 81 -10.57 -1.86 4.39
C ASN A 81 -10.28 -0.43 4.84
N SER A 82 -9.04 0.03 4.66
CA SER A 82 -8.65 1.41 4.95
C SER A 82 -7.59 1.91 3.98
N LEU A 83 -7.60 3.22 3.77
CA LEU A 83 -6.54 3.98 3.09
C LEU A 83 -6.49 5.36 3.73
N GLN A 84 -5.32 5.75 4.19
CA GLN A 84 -5.03 7.05 4.78
C GLN A 84 -3.72 7.56 4.21
N VAL A 85 -3.65 8.88 4.02
CA VAL A 85 -2.46 9.59 3.62
C VAL A 85 -2.33 10.77 4.57
N GLU A 86 -1.21 10.83 5.27
CA GLU A 86 -0.86 11.90 6.18
C GLU A 86 0.30 12.68 5.57
N GLU A 87 0.09 13.98 5.38
CA GLU A 87 1.10 14.87 4.83
C GLU A 87 1.73 15.65 5.98
N GLY A 88 3.02 15.38 6.23
CA GLY A 88 3.87 16.18 7.10
C GLY A 88 4.83 17.06 6.30
N GLU A 89 5.53 17.95 6.99
CA GLU A 89 6.57 18.79 6.37
C GLU A 89 7.74 17.95 5.82
N ASP A 90 8.09 16.86 6.52
CA ASP A 90 9.28 16.05 6.23
C ASP A 90 8.98 14.72 5.52
N ALA A 91 7.72 14.28 5.50
CA ALA A 91 7.34 13.01 4.90
C ALA A 91 5.86 12.94 4.55
N VAL A 92 5.54 12.10 3.56
CA VAL A 92 4.18 11.64 3.29
C VAL A 92 4.06 10.19 3.75
N VAL A 93 3.14 9.94 4.68
CA VAL A 93 2.88 8.60 5.22
C VAL A 93 1.60 8.06 4.63
N ILE A 94 1.70 6.90 3.99
CA ILE A 94 0.58 6.21 3.37
C ILE A 94 0.31 4.92 4.14
N THR A 95 -0.86 4.83 4.73
CA THR A 95 -1.28 3.67 5.50
C THR A 95 -2.46 2.99 4.83
N ALA A 96 -2.37 1.68 4.62
CA ALA A 96 -3.42 0.87 4.03
C ALA A 96 -3.57 -0.44 4.81
N SER A 97 -4.80 -0.89 4.97
CA SER A 97 -5.07 -2.21 5.56
C SER A 97 -6.24 -2.90 4.87
N GLY A 98 -6.29 -4.21 4.99
CA GLY A 98 -7.31 -5.00 4.30
C GLY A 98 -7.12 -6.48 4.50
N THR A 99 -7.70 -7.26 3.59
CA THR A 99 -7.50 -8.70 3.52
C THR A 99 -6.75 -9.08 2.24
N GLY A 100 -5.90 -10.09 2.35
CA GLY A 100 -5.07 -10.60 1.28
C GLY A 100 -5.19 -12.12 1.16
N LEU A 101 -5.02 -12.63 -0.05
CA LEU A 101 -4.95 -14.06 -0.33
C LEU A 101 -3.49 -14.47 -0.51
N LEU A 102 -2.96 -15.19 0.47
CA LEU A 102 -1.65 -15.82 0.43
C LEU A 102 -1.70 -17.05 -0.49
N GLY A 103 -0.65 -17.22 -1.30
CA GLY A 103 -0.43 -18.46 -2.04
C GLY A 103 -1.21 -18.59 -3.33
N GLN A 104 -1.77 -17.50 -3.87
CA GLN A 104 -2.42 -17.57 -5.18
C GLN A 104 -1.42 -17.42 -6.33
N PHE A 105 -0.49 -16.46 -6.30
CA PHE A 105 0.45 -16.23 -7.41
C PHE A 105 1.59 -15.32 -6.93
N GLY A 106 2.83 -15.81 -6.86
CA GLY A 106 3.98 -14.93 -7.06
C GLY A 106 4.03 -14.53 -8.55
N PHE A 107 4.99 -13.71 -8.97
CA PHE A 107 5.36 -13.65 -10.40
C PHE A 107 5.34 -15.06 -11.02
N PRO A 108 4.85 -15.22 -12.25
CA PRO A 108 4.24 -16.45 -12.76
C PRO A 108 5.06 -17.70 -12.38
N PRO A 109 4.43 -18.72 -11.76
CA PRO A 109 5.15 -19.88 -11.24
C PRO A 109 5.72 -20.70 -12.39
N ALA A 110 7.03 -21.00 -12.32
CA ALA A 110 7.72 -21.85 -13.29
C ALA A 110 7.17 -23.28 -13.34
N SER A 111 6.64 -23.80 -12.22
CA SER A 111 5.94 -25.09 -12.15
C SER A 111 5.69 -25.43 -10.68
N GLY A 112 4.46 -25.78 -10.29
CA GLY A 112 4.23 -26.37 -8.97
C GLY A 112 2.83 -26.15 -8.42
N ARG A 113 2.24 -27.25 -7.94
CA ARG A 113 0.86 -27.43 -7.46
C ARG A 113 0.26 -26.24 -6.69
N ARG A 114 -0.98 -25.90 -7.05
CA ARG A 114 -1.85 -24.92 -6.37
C ARG A 114 -2.27 -25.45 -4.99
N GLY A 115 -1.76 -24.84 -3.93
CA GLY A 115 -2.46 -24.88 -2.64
C GLY A 115 -3.74 -24.04 -2.72
N ALA A 116 -4.73 -24.32 -1.87
CA ALA A 116 -5.89 -23.45 -1.75
C ALA A 116 -5.43 -22.06 -1.25
N PRO A 117 -5.89 -20.96 -1.88
CA PRO A 117 -5.51 -19.62 -1.45
C PRO A 117 -5.96 -19.38 -0.01
N GLN A 118 -5.08 -18.81 0.80
CA GLN A 118 -5.31 -18.63 2.23
C GLN A 118 -5.62 -17.16 2.52
N LEU A 119 -6.85 -16.87 2.93
CA LEU A 119 -7.25 -15.52 3.32
C LEU A 119 -6.64 -15.16 4.68
N GLY A 120 -6.01 -13.99 4.73
CA GLY A 120 -5.54 -13.36 5.95
C GLY A 120 -5.70 -11.85 5.82
N ASP A 121 -5.27 -11.15 6.84
CA ASP A 121 -5.31 -9.70 6.88
C ASP A 121 -3.91 -9.13 6.59
N PHE A 122 -3.86 -7.88 6.11
CA PHE A 122 -2.60 -7.18 5.89
C PHE A 122 -2.64 -5.74 6.39
N THR A 123 -1.46 -5.24 6.75
CA THR A 123 -1.17 -3.81 6.90
C THR A 123 -0.01 -3.43 6.00
N LEU A 124 -0.06 -2.20 5.52
CA LEU A 124 0.96 -1.58 4.71
C LEU A 124 1.14 -0.14 5.18
N THR A 125 2.39 0.25 5.39
CA THR A 125 2.79 1.64 5.59
C THR A 125 3.90 1.94 4.59
N ILE A 126 3.76 3.01 3.81
CA ILE A 126 4.83 3.54 2.95
C ILE A 126 5.13 4.95 3.44
N VAL A 127 6.40 5.24 3.70
CA VAL A 127 6.87 6.59 4.05
C VAL A 127 7.71 7.10 2.90
N ASP A 128 7.19 8.12 2.23
CA ASP A 128 7.88 8.90 1.19
C ASP A 128 8.56 10.08 1.89
N ASN A 129 9.88 9.99 2.05
CA ASN A 129 10.63 10.96 2.85
C ASN A 129 11.10 12.13 1.97
N ALA A 130 10.93 13.36 2.45
CA ALA A 130 11.46 14.54 1.75
C ALA A 130 12.99 14.53 1.67
N GLU A 131 13.64 14.01 2.72
CA GLU A 131 15.08 13.77 2.80
C GLU A 131 15.36 12.34 3.27
N GLY A 132 16.28 11.65 2.60
CA GLY A 132 16.66 10.27 2.94
C GLY A 132 16.04 9.22 2.04
N ALA A 133 15.94 7.99 2.55
CA ALA A 133 15.40 6.85 1.80
C ALA A 133 13.94 6.61 2.18
N ASP A 134 13.08 6.40 1.18
CA ASP A 134 11.71 5.96 1.41
C ASP A 134 11.69 4.59 2.08
N THR A 135 10.70 4.36 2.93
CA THR A 135 10.56 3.10 3.66
C THR A 135 9.20 2.46 3.44
N ILE A 136 9.17 1.15 3.63
CA ILE A 136 7.94 0.36 3.58
C ILE A 136 7.92 -0.61 4.74
N GLU A 137 6.77 -0.67 5.40
CA GLU A 137 6.42 -1.74 6.31
C GLU A 137 5.22 -2.49 5.79
N PHE A 138 5.35 -3.81 5.68
CA PHE A 138 4.28 -4.69 5.26
C PHE A 138 4.16 -5.84 6.25
N SER A 139 2.93 -6.06 6.73
CA SER A 139 2.62 -7.22 7.56
C SER A 139 1.45 -7.98 6.97
N PHE A 140 1.52 -9.31 7.02
CA PHE A 140 0.43 -10.19 6.69
C PHE A 140 0.24 -11.20 7.82
N TRP A 141 -0.99 -11.37 8.29
CA TRP A 141 -1.32 -12.34 9.32
C TRP A 141 -2.51 -13.20 8.92
N ARG A 142 -2.44 -14.47 9.26
CA ARG A 142 -3.51 -15.43 9.05
C ARG A 142 -3.84 -16.12 10.37
N GLY A 143 -4.95 -15.70 10.99
CA GLY A 143 -5.69 -16.42 12.03
C GLY A 143 -4.88 -17.02 13.20
N SER A 144 -5.54 -17.88 13.97
CA SER A 144 -4.95 -18.64 15.07
C SER A 144 -5.02 -20.15 14.81
N GLY A 145 -4.19 -20.93 15.50
CA GLY A 145 -4.13 -22.39 15.40
C GLY A 145 -2.92 -22.93 14.61
N VAL A 146 -2.94 -24.21 14.28
CA VAL A 146 -1.78 -24.96 13.70
C VAL A 146 -1.30 -24.41 12.36
N ASN A 147 -2.16 -23.67 11.65
CA ASN A 147 -1.85 -23.07 10.36
C ASN A 147 -1.73 -21.54 10.42
N ALA A 148 -1.54 -20.98 11.61
CA ALA A 148 -1.31 -19.55 11.77
C ALA A 148 -0.02 -19.14 11.05
N TYR A 149 -0.07 -18.02 10.34
CA TYR A 149 1.07 -17.50 9.60
C TYR A 149 1.17 -16.01 9.82
N THR A 150 2.35 -15.53 10.18
CA THR A 150 2.65 -14.10 10.28
C THR A 150 3.90 -13.82 9.48
N TYR A 151 3.82 -12.84 8.60
CA TYR A 151 4.96 -12.28 7.89
C TYR A 151 5.02 -10.79 8.20
N HIS A 152 6.22 -10.33 8.49
CA HIS A 152 6.52 -8.91 8.70
C HIS A 152 7.78 -8.55 7.92
N PHE A 153 7.71 -7.43 7.22
CA PHE A 153 8.80 -6.85 6.46
C PHE A 153 8.86 -5.35 6.76
N SER A 154 10.07 -4.85 7.01
CA SER A 154 10.37 -3.43 7.17
C SER A 154 11.69 -3.17 6.45
N GLY A 155 11.71 -2.21 5.52
CA GLY A 155 12.91 -1.97 4.70
C GLY A 155 12.87 -0.68 3.90
N ALA A 156 14.00 -0.36 3.28
CA ALA A 156 14.16 0.82 2.43
C ALA A 156 13.77 0.50 0.98
N VAL A 157 12.97 1.36 0.37
CA VAL A 157 12.59 1.26 -1.05
C VAL A 157 13.85 1.53 -1.89
N GLN A 158 14.22 0.55 -2.72
CA GLN A 158 15.41 0.63 -3.57
C GLN A 158 15.08 1.16 -4.97
N SER A 159 13.87 0.86 -5.43
CA SER A 159 13.33 1.34 -6.69
C SER A 159 11.83 1.31 -6.60
N GLY A 160 11.18 2.43 -6.86
CA GLY A 160 9.74 2.50 -6.90
C GLY A 160 9.21 3.72 -7.61
N ALA A 161 7.93 3.67 -7.98
CA ALA A 161 7.15 4.82 -8.37
C ALA A 161 5.95 4.89 -7.42
N LEU A 162 5.84 6.02 -6.72
CA LEU A 162 4.67 6.38 -5.95
C LEU A 162 3.97 7.54 -6.66
N ASN A 163 2.73 7.30 -7.07
CA ASN A 163 1.86 8.33 -7.64
C ASN A 163 0.64 8.47 -6.75
N ARG A 164 0.38 9.69 -6.30
CA ARG A 164 -0.84 10.05 -5.57
C ARG A 164 -1.58 11.15 -6.31
N SER A 165 -2.91 11.11 -6.24
CA SER A 165 -3.76 12.15 -6.81
C SER A 165 -5.02 12.27 -6.00
N GLU A 166 -5.38 13.50 -5.64
CA GLU A 166 -6.63 13.84 -4.99
C GLU A 166 -7.42 14.80 -5.86
N TRP A 167 -8.72 14.58 -5.96
CA TRP A 167 -9.63 15.45 -6.70
C TRP A 167 -11.03 15.45 -6.10
N THR A 168 -11.76 16.53 -6.38
CA THR A 168 -13.14 16.74 -5.91
C THR A 168 -14.05 16.87 -7.14
N LEU A 169 -15.21 16.21 -7.09
CA LEU A 169 -16.29 16.34 -8.07
C LEU A 169 -17.47 17.12 -7.50
#